data_AF-A0A7X5KR95-F1
#
_entry.id   AF-A0A7X5KR95-F1
#
_cell.length_a   1.000
_cell.length_b   1.000
_cell.length_c   1.000
_cell.angle_alpha   90.00
_cell.angle_beta   90.00
_cell.angle_gamma   90.00
#
_symmetry.space_group_name_H-M   'P 1'
#
loop_
_entity.id
_entity.type
_entity.pdbx_description
1 polymer ?
#
loop_
_entity_poly.entity_id
_entity_poly.type
_entity_poly.pdbx_seq_one_letter_code
_entity_poly.pdbx_strand_id
1 'polypeptide(L)' 'MKYALWFEPYGIRGYYTGKTYIVAGEKYVCSTNYKNEAKLYTSRKRAENAAENLIDTTMCFTHPQDKIKIIEIE' A
#
# COMPACT_ATOMS: atom_id res chain seq x y z
N MET A 1 14.95 -12.02 1.89
CA MET A 1 13.49 -11.86 1.96
C MET A 1 13.16 -10.39 1.76
N LYS A 2 12.15 -10.09 0.95
CA LYS A 2 11.62 -8.73 0.77
C LYS A 2 10.13 -8.75 1.13
N TYR A 3 9.59 -7.59 1.47
CA TYR A 3 8.17 -7.45 1.82
C TYR A 3 7.54 -6.38 0.95
N ALA A 4 6.25 -6.48 0.69
CA ALA A 4 5.47 -5.45 0.02
C ALA A 4 4.13 -5.24 0.73
N LEU A 5 3.51 -4.10 0.43
CA LEU A 5 2.16 -3.80 0.86
C LEU A 5 1.18 -4.18 -0.25
N TRP A 6 0.12 -4.89 0.13
CA TRP A 6 -0.96 -5.32 -0.74
C TRP A 6 -2.26 -4.73 -0.24
N PHE A 7 -2.97 -4.04 -1.12
CA PHE A 7 -4.24 -3.40 -0.82
C PHE A 7 -5.41 -4.28 -1.25
N GLU A 8 -6.40 -4.40 -0.39
CA GLU A 8 -7.72 -4.98 -0.72
C GLU A 8 -8.94 -4.07 -0.42
N PRO A 9 -8.92 -2.74 -0.61
CA PRO A 9 -10.11 -1.90 -0.49
C PRO A 9 -10.97 -1.90 -1.77
N TYR A 10 -12.30 -1.94 -1.63
CA TYR A 10 -13.34 -1.64 -2.64
C TYR A 10 -12.93 -1.67 -4.13
N GLY A 11 -12.51 -2.83 -4.63
CA GLY A 11 -12.24 -3.06 -6.05
C GLY A 11 -10.84 -2.72 -6.55
N ILE A 12 -9.98 -2.12 -5.71
CA ILE A 12 -8.56 -1.90 -6.02
C ILE A 12 -7.75 -2.97 -5.30
N ARG A 13 -7.36 -4.00 -6.05
CA ARG A 13 -6.44 -5.03 -5.58
C ARG A 13 -5.10 -4.80 -6.22
N GLY A 14 -4.04 -4.73 -5.42
CA GLY A 14 -2.70 -4.51 -5.99
C GLY A 14 -1.61 -4.25 -4.98
N TYR A 15 -0.38 -4.38 -5.46
CA TYR A 15 0.84 -4.02 -4.77
C TYR A 15 1.00 -2.50 -4.71
N TYR A 16 1.35 -1.98 -3.55
CA TYR A 16 1.77 -0.59 -3.43
C TYR A 16 3.04 -0.34 -4.25
N THR A 17 3.03 0.70 -5.07
CA THR A 17 4.19 1.06 -5.92
C THR A 17 5.17 2.02 -5.24
N GLY A 18 4.87 2.51 -4.03
CA GLY A 18 5.70 3.52 -3.36
C GLY A 18 5.37 4.96 -3.76
N LYS A 19 4.37 5.14 -4.63
CA LYS A 19 3.94 6.44 -5.16
C LYS A 19 2.55 6.79 -4.66
N THR A 20 2.31 8.08 -4.52
CA THR A 20 1.00 8.64 -4.20
C THR A 20 0.74 9.84 -5.12
N TYR A 21 -0.52 10.10 -5.45
CA TYR A 21 -0.95 11.24 -6.26
C TYR A 21 -2.01 12.03 -5.52
N ILE A 22 -2.21 13.30 -5.91
CA ILE A 22 -3.18 14.19 -5.28
C ILE A 22 -4.28 14.51 -6.29
N VAL A 23 -5.55 14.30 -5.91
CA VAL A 23 -6.73 14.65 -6.70
C VAL A 23 -7.64 15.50 -5.82
N ALA A 24 -8.00 16.70 -6.28
CA ALA A 24 -8.88 17.62 -5.54
C ALA A 24 -8.43 17.89 -4.07
N GLY A 25 -7.11 17.90 -3.81
CA GLY A 25 -6.54 18.10 -2.46
C GLY A 25 -6.43 16.82 -1.62
N GLU A 26 -6.97 15.71 -2.09
CA GLU A 26 -6.91 14.41 -1.42
C GLU A 26 -5.76 13.57 -1.97
N LYS A 27 -5.06 12.87 -1.08
CA LYS A 27 -3.94 12.00 -1.43
C LYS A 27 -4.45 10.58 -1.66
N TYR A 28 -3.97 9.95 -2.73
CA TYR A 28 -4.31 8.60 -3.16
C TYR A 28 -3.08 7.72 -3.35
N VAL A 29 -3.17 6.42 -3.04
CA VAL A 29 -2.10 5.44 -3.26
C VAL A 29 -2.11 4.91 -4.70
N CYS A 30 -0.92 4.73 -5.29
CA CYS A 30 -0.77 4.01 -6.54
C CYS A 30 -0.56 2.52 -6.29
N SER A 31 -1.44 1.68 -6.84
CA SER A 31 -1.31 0.23 -6.82
C SER A 31 -1.12 -0.36 -8.21
N THR A 32 -0.48 -1.52 -8.30
CA THR A 32 -0.25 -2.28 -9.54
C THR A 32 -0.56 -3.77 -9.31
N ASN A 33 -0.96 -4.50 -10.34
CA ASN A 33 -1.12 -5.96 -10.26
C ASN A 33 0.21 -6.70 -10.42
N TYR A 34 1.29 -6.01 -10.79
CA TYR A 34 2.58 -6.62 -11.09
C TYR A 34 3.51 -6.60 -9.88
N LYS A 35 3.92 -7.80 -9.42
CA LYS A 35 4.82 -7.97 -8.27
C LYS A 35 6.15 -7.22 -8.40
N ASN A 36 6.71 -7.15 -9.61
CA ASN A 36 8.00 -6.52 -9.90
C ASN A 36 7.98 -4.99 -9.81
N GLU A 37 6.80 -4.37 -9.88
CA GLU A 37 6.59 -2.93 -9.71
C GLU A 37 6.25 -2.54 -8.26
N ALA A 38 6.13 -3.53 -7.38
CA ALA A 38 5.87 -3.30 -5.97
C ALA A 38 7.03 -2.55 -5.29
N LYS A 39 6.70 -1.66 -4.37
CA LYS A 39 7.67 -1.11 -3.43
C LYS A 39 8.08 -2.21 -2.47
N LEU A 40 9.36 -2.56 -2.53
CA LEU A 40 9.95 -3.59 -1.69
C LEU A 40 10.57 -2.99 -0.43
N TYR A 41 10.33 -3.65 0.69
CA TYR A 41 10.88 -3.34 2.00
C TYR A 41 11.85 -4.45 2.41
N THR A 42 12.99 -4.05 2.99
CA THR A 42 14.06 -4.97 3.39
C THR A 42 13.78 -5.71 4.70
N SER A 43 12.71 -5.35 5.41
CA SER A 43 12.25 -6.03 6.62
C SER A 43 10.75 -5.84 6.82
N ARG A 44 10.11 -6.78 7.51
CA ARG A 44 8.68 -6.73 7.83
C ARG A 44 8.33 -5.47 8.63
N LYS A 45 9.12 -5.14 9.66
CA LYS A 45 8.92 -3.93 10.49
C LYS A 45 8.93 -2.63 9.67
N ARG A 46 9.75 -2.55 8.61
CA ARG A 46 9.73 -1.39 7.70
C ARG A 46 8.44 -1.33 6.87
N ALA A 47 7.88 -2.47 6.49
CA ALA A 47 6.59 -2.54 5.82
C ALA A 47 5.44 -2.17 6.78
N GLU A 48 5.47 -2.65 8.04
CA GLU A 48 4.51 -2.29 9.10
C GLU A 48 4.46 -0.77 9.31
N ASN A 49 5.61 -0.15 9.59
CA ASN A 49 5.69 1.30 9.76
C ASN A 49 5.19 2.06 8.51
N ALA A 50 5.46 1.54 7.30
CA ALA A 50 5.00 2.18 6.07
C ALA A 50 3.49 2.06 5.88
N ALA A 51 2.89 0.93 6.27
CA ALA A 51 1.45 0.72 6.24
C ALA A 51 0.73 1.68 7.21
N GLU A 52 1.22 1.80 8.44
CA GLU A 52 0.67 2.73 9.45
C GLU A 52 0.71 4.18 8.92
N ASN A 53 1.86 4.64 8.42
CA ASN A 53 1.98 5.99 7.86
C ASN A 53 1.06 6.22 6.65
N LEU A 54 0.77 5.19 5.85
CA LEU A 54 -0.14 5.30 4.71
C LEU A 54 -1.60 5.41 5.15
N ILE A 55 -2.00 4.68 6.20
CA ILE A 55 -3.36 4.78 6.76
C ILE A 55 -3.59 6.20 7.26
N ASP A 56 -2.62 6.77 7.99
CA ASP A 56 -2.76 8.10 8.59
C ASP A 56 -2.75 9.25 7.55
N THR A 57 -2.13 9.04 6.38
CA THR A 57 -1.90 10.13 5.41
C THR A 57 -2.76 10.08 4.15
N THR A 58 -3.57 9.03 3.95
CA THR A 58 -4.22 8.79 2.66
C THR A 58 -5.73 8.55 2.82
N MET A 59 -6.54 9.23 2.00
CA MET A 59 -8.01 9.08 2.00
C MET A 59 -8.47 7.75 1.36
N CYS A 60 -7.56 6.90 0.89
CA CYS A 60 -7.89 5.59 0.30
C CYS A 60 -8.39 4.55 1.31
N PHE A 61 -8.37 4.86 2.61
CA PHE A 61 -8.73 3.96 3.70
C PHE A 61 -9.92 4.50 4.50
N THR A 62 -10.91 5.06 3.79
CA THR A 62 -12.09 5.69 4.40
C THR A 62 -13.10 4.67 4.92
N HIS A 63 -12.99 3.39 4.56
CA HIS A 63 -13.90 2.36 5.03
C HIS A 63 -13.22 1.44 6.06
N PRO A 64 -13.92 1.07 7.16
CA PRO A 64 -13.41 0.13 8.16
C PRO A 64 -13.02 -1.26 7.61
N GLN A 65 -13.41 -1.57 6.38
CA GLN A 65 -13.13 -2.84 5.70
C GLN A 65 -11.84 -2.80 4.86
N ASP A 66 -11.25 -1.62 4.66
CA ASP A 66 -10.04 -1.45 3.86
C ASP A 66 -8.86 -2.07 4.61
N LYS A 67 -8.23 -3.07 3.99
CA LYS A 67 -7.12 -3.81 4.61
C LYS A 67 -5.85 -3.62 3.80
N ILE A 68 -4.79 -3.17 4.49
CA ILE A 68 -3.41 -3.31 4.02
C ILE A 68 -2.88 -4.62 4.57
N LYS A 69 -2.41 -5.49 3.67
CA LYS A 69 -1.70 -6.72 4.03
C LYS A 69 -0.21 -6.55 3.73
N ILE A 70 0.61 -7.06 4.62
CA ILE A 70 2.05 -7.20 4.35
C ILE A 70 2.27 -8.59 3.82
N ILE A 71 2.90 -8.68 2.66
CA ILE A 71 3.19 -9.94 1.99
C ILE A 71 4.68 -10.07 1.77
N GLU A 72 5.16 -11.29 1.89
CA GLU A 72 6.54 -11.64 1.57
C GLU A 72 6.67 -11.83 0.05
N ILE A 73 7.73 -11.29 -0.51
CA ILE A 73 8.09 -11.38 -1.93
C ILE A 73 9.53 -11.89 -2.00
N GLU A 74 9.72 -12.96 -2.77
CA GLU A 74 11.02 -13.55 -3.09
C GLU A 74 11.85 -12.67 -4.04
#